data_AF-A0A943YQM2-F1
#
_entry.id   AF-A0A943YQM2-F1
#
_cell.length_a   1.000
_cell.length_b   1.000
_cell.length_c   1.000
_cell.angle_alpha   90.00
_cell.angle_beta   90.00
_cell.angle_gamma   90.00
#
_symmetry.space_group_name_H-M   'P 1'
#
loop_
_entity.id
_entity.type
_entity.pdbx_description
1 polymer ?
#
loop_
_entity_poly.entity_id
_entity_poly.type
_entity_poly.pdbx_seq_one_letter_code
_entity_poly.pdbx_strand_id
1 'polypeptide(L)'
;MKKMLSKKEKARRQSIRLSPAIKKTIRTLDPARILTLDLETTGLTADAEIIQLSIMNGFGQVLLNRYFRPIHTERWDEAMEVNHITPEQVAHEDPFILWADEVSRLFMDADLIVGYGTFNDIERLYESGVVLPDRDIYLDLAEAFSLIHYRETKTITYTKLRNCAAYYGYDSRRSWHDSLTDTDATLFCFHQMLEDDRAIFKKRRYPQLCG
;
A
#
# COMPACT_ATOMS: atom_id res chain seq x y z
N MET A 1 -19.08 -20.90 -32.49
CA MET A 1 -18.38 -19.59 -32.53
C MET A 1 -17.73 -19.33 -31.17
N LYS A 2 -16.41 -19.14 -31.09
CA LYS A 2 -15.75 -18.73 -29.83
C LYS A 2 -16.10 -17.27 -29.55
N LYS A 3 -16.80 -16.99 -28.43
CA LYS A 3 -17.13 -15.63 -27.99
C LYS A 3 -15.82 -14.87 -27.73
N MET A 4 -15.60 -13.74 -28.42
CA MET A 4 -14.42 -12.90 -28.19
C MET A 4 -14.46 -12.33 -26.76
N LEU A 5 -13.37 -12.51 -26.02
CA LEU A 5 -13.22 -11.95 -24.67
C LEU A 5 -12.98 -10.45 -24.76
N SER A 6 -13.55 -9.68 -23.83
CA SER A 6 -13.29 -8.25 -23.70
C SER A 6 -11.82 -7.98 -23.37
N LYS A 7 -11.32 -6.77 -23.68
CA LYS A 7 -9.95 -6.34 -23.34
C LYS A 7 -9.65 -6.52 -21.84
N LYS A 8 -10.60 -6.16 -20.98
CA LYS A 8 -10.50 -6.33 -19.51
C LYS A 8 -10.36 -7.79 -19.09
N GLU A 9 -11.14 -8.69 -19.68
CA GLU A 9 -11.09 -10.11 -19.36
C GLU A 9 -9.79 -10.77 -19.84
N LYS A 10 -9.25 -10.34 -21.00
CA LYS A 10 -7.92 -10.78 -21.47
C LYS A 10 -6.81 -10.37 -20.51
N ALA A 11 -6.79 -9.10 -20.08
CA ALA A 11 -5.80 -8.58 -19.12
C ALA A 11 -5.87 -9.29 -17.76
N ARG A 12 -7.07 -9.62 -17.30
CA ARG A 12 -7.28 -10.38 -16.07
C ARG A 12 -6.72 -11.80 -16.16
N ARG A 13 -7.05 -12.54 -17.22
CA ARG A 13 -6.50 -13.88 -17.45
C ARG A 13 -4.98 -13.88 -17.55
N GLN A 14 -4.42 -12.84 -18.17
CA GLN A 14 -2.97 -12.65 -18.21
C GLN A 14 -2.40 -12.44 -16.80
N SER A 15 -3.02 -11.60 -15.97
CA SER A 15 -2.58 -11.37 -14.58
C SER A 15 -2.63 -12.66 -13.75
N ILE A 16 -3.73 -13.42 -13.84
CA ILE A 16 -3.87 -14.73 -13.18
C ILE A 16 -2.76 -15.70 -13.62
N ARG A 17 -2.44 -15.70 -14.91
CA ARG A 17 -1.39 -16.58 -15.47
C ARG A 17 0.02 -16.17 -15.03
N LEU A 18 0.28 -14.88 -14.86
CA LEU A 18 1.61 -14.35 -14.51
C LEU A 18 1.89 -14.37 -13.00
N SER A 19 0.84 -14.30 -12.17
CA SER A 19 0.95 -14.26 -10.69
C SER A 19 1.90 -15.33 -10.11
N PRO A 20 1.84 -16.63 -10.51
CA PRO A 20 2.75 -17.63 -9.96
C PRO A 20 4.25 -17.33 -10.20
N ALA A 21 4.59 -16.81 -11.39
CA ALA A 21 5.97 -16.44 -11.71
C ALA A 21 6.41 -15.18 -10.94
N ILE A 22 5.49 -14.22 -10.74
CA ILE A 22 5.72 -13.03 -9.93
C ILE A 22 6.01 -13.43 -8.48
N LYS A 23 5.17 -14.28 -7.87
CA LYS A 23 5.37 -14.78 -6.51
C LYS A 23 6.68 -15.57 -6.37
N LYS A 24 7.01 -16.42 -7.35
CA LYS A 24 8.30 -17.12 -7.36
C LYS A 24 9.49 -16.16 -7.37
N THR A 25 9.39 -15.06 -8.12
CA THR A 25 10.43 -14.02 -8.16
C THR A 25 10.52 -13.29 -6.82
N ILE A 26 9.38 -12.92 -6.22
CA ILE A 26 9.32 -12.23 -4.92
C ILE A 26 9.97 -13.07 -3.81
N ARG A 27 9.76 -14.39 -3.79
CA ARG A 27 10.42 -15.30 -2.83
C ARG A 27 11.95 -15.32 -2.90
N THR A 28 12.54 -14.79 -3.98
CA THR A 28 14.00 -14.70 -4.14
C THR A 28 14.56 -13.32 -3.81
N LEU A 29 13.70 -12.34 -3.53
CA LEU A 29 14.13 -11.01 -3.12
C LEU A 29 14.66 -11.04 -1.69
N ASP A 30 15.60 -10.14 -1.40
CA ASP A 30 16.03 -9.87 -0.03
C ASP A 30 14.87 -9.19 0.73
N PRO A 31 14.36 -9.77 1.84
CA PRO A 31 13.30 -9.13 2.61
C PRO A 31 13.69 -7.75 3.15
N ALA A 32 14.98 -7.44 3.34
CA ALA A 32 15.42 -6.11 3.73
C ALA A 32 15.11 -5.03 2.67
N ARG A 33 14.91 -5.43 1.41
CA ARG A 33 14.64 -4.57 0.25
C ARG A 33 13.19 -4.62 -0.22
N ILE A 34 12.33 -5.32 0.51
CA ILE A 34 10.87 -5.26 0.34
C ILE A 34 10.36 -4.22 1.33
N LEU A 35 9.65 -3.20 0.85
CA LEU A 35 9.04 -2.18 1.70
C LEU A 35 7.53 -2.37 1.76
N THR A 36 6.96 -2.24 2.96
CA THR A 36 5.53 -2.08 3.19
C THR A 36 5.28 -0.72 3.81
N LEU A 37 4.21 -0.04 3.40
CA LEU A 37 3.88 1.28 3.92
C LEU A 37 2.37 1.50 4.05
N ASP A 38 2.05 2.52 4.82
CA ASP A 38 0.71 3.10 4.98
C ASP A 38 0.84 4.58 5.39
N LEU A 39 -0.15 5.42 5.08
CA LEU A 39 -0.18 6.85 5.36
C LEU A 39 -1.46 7.24 6.10
N GLU A 40 -1.33 8.21 7.01
CA GLU A 40 -2.47 9.02 7.45
C GLU A 40 -2.32 10.45 6.91
N THR A 41 -3.44 11.04 6.52
CA THR A 41 -3.48 12.36 5.86
C THR A 41 -4.56 13.25 6.47
N THR A 42 -4.48 14.54 6.23
CA THR A 42 -5.51 15.51 6.66
C THR A 42 -6.84 15.38 5.91
N GLY A 43 -6.94 14.51 4.90
CA GLY A 43 -8.14 14.31 4.10
C GLY A 43 -7.91 13.45 2.87
N LEU A 44 -8.91 13.36 1.99
CA LEU A 44 -8.86 12.51 0.78
C LEU A 44 -8.67 13.30 -0.53
N THR A 45 -8.63 14.63 -0.45
CA THR A 45 -8.55 15.55 -1.59
C THR A 45 -7.11 15.82 -2.00
N ALA A 46 -6.88 16.36 -3.20
CA ALA A 46 -5.54 16.58 -3.74
C ALA A 46 -4.65 17.51 -2.88
N ASP A 47 -5.24 18.35 -2.04
CA ASP A 47 -4.56 19.26 -1.10
C ASP A 47 -4.25 18.62 0.27
N ALA A 48 -4.62 17.37 0.50
CA ALA A 48 -4.36 16.70 1.76
C ALA A 48 -2.85 16.55 2.04
N GLU A 49 -2.47 16.78 3.29
CA GLU A 49 -1.08 16.71 3.75
C GLU A 49 -0.86 15.41 4.53
N ILE A 50 0.32 14.80 4.38
CA ILE A 50 0.71 13.61 5.15
C ILE A 50 0.94 14.03 6.60
N ILE A 51 0.28 13.34 7.54
CA ILE A 51 0.40 13.57 8.98
C ILE A 51 0.93 12.36 9.75
N GLN A 52 0.93 11.18 9.13
CA GLN A 52 1.71 10.02 9.59
C GLN A 52 2.18 9.21 8.38
N LEU A 53 3.41 8.66 8.45
CA LEU A 53 3.91 7.65 7.51
C LEU A 53 4.68 6.60 8.29
N SER A 54 4.39 5.35 7.98
CA SER A 54 5.12 4.18 8.45
C SER A 54 5.65 3.39 7.27
N ILE A 55 6.89 2.93 7.39
CA ILE A 55 7.55 2.05 6.44
C ILE A 55 8.22 0.94 7.23
N MET A 56 7.92 -0.31 6.87
CA MET A 56 8.64 -1.49 7.35
C MET A 56 9.33 -2.18 6.20
N ASN A 57 10.38 -2.95 6.51
CA ASN A 57 10.90 -3.92 5.56
C ASN A 57 10.15 -5.26 5.63
N GLY A 58 10.48 -6.19 4.73
CA GLY A 58 9.89 -7.53 4.65
C GLY A 58 10.10 -8.41 5.89
N PHE A 59 11.03 -8.06 6.79
CA PHE A 59 11.21 -8.71 8.09
C PHE A 59 10.29 -8.15 9.19
N GLY A 60 9.57 -7.06 8.93
CA GLY A 60 8.80 -6.32 9.93
C GLY A 60 9.65 -5.36 10.76
N GLN A 61 10.87 -5.04 10.33
CA GLN A 61 11.65 -3.99 10.96
C GLN A 61 11.12 -2.63 10.52
N VAL A 62 10.78 -1.79 11.49
CA VAL A 62 10.34 -0.41 11.24
C VAL A 62 11.54 0.40 10.76
N LEU A 63 11.47 0.88 9.51
CA LEU A 63 12.46 1.78 8.92
C LEU A 63 12.09 3.24 9.15
N LEU A 64 10.79 3.53 9.14
CA LEU A 64 10.23 4.85 9.43
C LEU A 64 8.88 4.66 10.13
N ASN A 65 8.62 5.45 11.17
CA ASN A 65 7.29 5.65 11.75
C ASN A 65 7.30 7.04 12.36
N ARG A 66 6.68 7.99 11.66
CA ARG A 66 6.72 9.40 12.06
C ARG A 66 5.37 10.06 11.88
N TYR A 67 5.12 11.00 12.78
CA TYR A 67 4.08 12.00 12.63
C TYR A 67 4.68 13.25 11.99
N PHE A 68 3.84 14.02 11.30
CA PHE A 68 4.25 15.24 10.62
C PHE A 68 3.27 16.36 10.88
N ARG A 69 3.81 17.57 11.01
CA ARG A 69 3.00 18.77 11.11
C ARG A 69 2.57 19.23 9.70
N PRO A 70 1.27 19.36 9.42
CA PRO A 70 0.82 19.98 8.18
C PRO A 70 1.25 21.46 8.12
N ILE A 71 1.58 21.94 6.93
CA ILE A 71 2.02 23.31 6.64
C ILE A 71 0.81 24.22 6.39
N HIS A 72 -0.19 23.71 5.67
CA HIS A 72 -1.31 24.52 5.16
C HIS A 72 -2.64 24.22 5.86
N THR A 73 -2.78 23.04 6.47
CA THR A 73 -4.02 22.58 7.07
C THR A 73 -3.97 22.73 8.59
N GLU A 74 -4.81 23.60 9.15
CA GLU A 74 -4.88 23.80 10.61
C GLU A 74 -5.84 22.83 11.32
N ARG A 75 -6.84 22.29 10.60
CA ARG A 75 -7.87 21.38 11.13
C ARG A 75 -8.25 20.34 10.09
N TRP A 76 -8.51 19.12 10.54
CA TRP A 76 -8.92 17.99 9.69
C TRP A 76 -9.94 17.11 10.42
N ASP A 77 -11.03 17.73 10.89
CA ASP A 77 -11.96 17.10 11.82
C ASP A 77 -12.51 15.75 11.29
N GLU A 78 -12.86 15.66 10.00
CA GLU A 78 -13.33 14.41 9.39
C GLU A 78 -12.24 13.32 9.32
N ALA A 79 -10.99 13.68 9.01
CA ALA A 79 -9.90 12.70 8.98
C ALA A 79 -9.50 12.28 10.41
N MET A 80 -9.54 13.22 11.36
CA MET A 80 -9.27 12.98 12.78
C MET A 80 -10.29 12.04 13.42
N GLU A 81 -11.55 12.06 12.98
CA GLU A 81 -12.55 11.06 13.41
C GLU A 81 -12.15 9.63 13.02
N VAL A 82 -11.35 9.46 11.97
CA VAL A 82 -10.91 8.16 11.45
C VAL A 82 -9.55 7.77 12.02
N ASN A 83 -8.53 8.62 11.87
CA ASN A 83 -7.15 8.32 12.25
C ASN A 83 -6.78 8.72 13.68
N HIS A 84 -7.63 9.50 14.34
CA HIS A 84 -7.46 9.93 15.73
C HIS A 84 -6.20 10.79 15.98
N ILE A 85 -5.59 11.34 14.92
CA ILE A 85 -4.44 12.22 15.00
C ILE A 85 -4.93 13.66 15.17
N THR A 86 -4.60 14.31 16.29
CA THR A 86 -5.05 15.69 16.55
C THR A 86 -4.00 16.73 16.15
N PRO A 87 -4.40 17.99 15.88
CA PRO A 87 -3.44 19.07 15.64
C PRO A 87 -2.41 19.24 16.76
N GLU A 88 -2.82 19.07 18.01
CA GLU A 88 -1.94 19.20 19.18
C GLU A 88 -0.88 18.09 19.23
N GLN A 89 -1.22 16.87 18.81
CA GLN A 89 -0.27 15.75 18.79
C GLN A 89 0.87 15.99 17.82
N VAL A 90 0.61 16.66 16.69
CA VAL A 90 1.61 16.91 15.63
C VAL A 90 2.14 18.35 15.61
N ALA A 91 1.71 19.22 16.52
CA ALA A 91 2.03 20.65 16.52
C ALA A 91 3.54 20.97 16.57
N HIS A 92 4.33 20.05 17.10
CA HIS A 92 5.77 20.18 17.28
C HIS A 92 6.61 19.24 16.41
N GLU A 93 5.96 18.48 15.52
CA GLU A 93 6.65 17.64 14.56
C GLU A 93 7.18 18.46 13.37
N ASP A 94 8.15 17.88 12.67
CA ASP A 94 8.62 18.42 11.40
C ASP A 94 7.55 18.25 10.30
N PRO A 95 7.47 19.17 9.32
CA PRO A 95 6.65 18.93 8.15
C PRO A 95 7.24 17.84 7.26
N PHE A 96 6.38 17.09 6.57
CA PHE A 96 6.78 15.96 5.72
C PHE A 96 7.83 16.32 4.65
N ILE A 97 7.81 17.55 4.14
CA ILE A 97 8.74 18.00 3.11
C ILE A 97 10.22 17.85 3.51
N LEU A 98 10.54 17.88 4.81
CA LEU A 98 11.91 17.67 5.30
C LEU A 98 12.35 16.20 5.25
N TRP A 99 11.41 15.28 5.05
CA TRP A 99 11.61 13.83 5.03
C TRP A 99 11.47 13.22 3.63
N ALA A 100 11.03 14.00 2.63
CA ALA A 100 10.83 13.51 1.27
C ALA A 100 12.09 12.87 0.67
N ASP A 101 13.27 13.45 0.91
CA ASP A 101 14.56 12.90 0.44
C ASP A 101 14.93 11.57 1.13
N GLU A 102 14.57 11.40 2.40
CA GLU A 102 14.81 10.15 3.12
C GLU A 102 13.89 9.03 2.61
N VAL A 103 12.60 9.33 2.42
CA VAL A 103 11.64 8.38 1.84
C VAL A 103 12.06 8.02 0.40
N SER A 104 12.53 9.00 -0.37
CA SER A 104 13.06 8.78 -1.73
C SER A 104 14.22 7.79 -1.73
N ARG A 105 15.17 7.91 -0.80
CA ARG A 105 16.29 6.96 -0.67
C ARG A 105 15.81 5.56 -0.38
N LEU A 106 14.89 5.39 0.58
CA LEU A 106 14.30 4.08 0.89
C LEU A 106 13.66 3.45 -0.35
N PHE A 107 12.88 4.23 -1.11
CA PHE A 107 12.17 3.73 -2.29
C PHE A 107 13.13 3.40 -3.44
N MET A 108 14.16 4.22 -3.66
CA MET A 108 15.17 3.96 -4.67
C MET A 108 15.97 2.68 -4.38
N ASP A 109 16.20 2.38 -3.10
CA ASP A 109 16.84 1.15 -2.66
C ASP A 109 15.90 -0.06 -2.59
N ALA A 110 14.59 0.10 -2.77
CA ALA A 110 13.65 -1.03 -2.74
C ALA A 110 13.72 -1.89 -4.00
N ASP A 111 13.43 -3.18 -3.85
CA ASP A 111 13.16 -4.11 -4.96
C ASP A 111 11.66 -4.42 -5.12
N LEU A 112 10.88 -4.17 -4.07
CA LEU A 112 9.42 -4.28 -4.06
C LEU A 112 8.85 -3.26 -3.07
N ILE A 113 7.77 -2.58 -3.45
CA ILE A 113 6.99 -1.68 -2.60
C ILE A 113 5.57 -2.22 -2.55
N VAL A 114 5.07 -2.46 -1.35
CA VAL A 114 3.80 -3.13 -1.07
C VAL A 114 2.94 -2.21 -0.20
N GLY A 115 1.65 -2.15 -0.46
CA GLY A 115 0.68 -1.49 0.42
C GLY A 115 -0.71 -2.08 0.23
N TYR A 116 -1.73 -1.46 0.83
CA TYR A 116 -3.11 -1.88 0.67
C TYR A 116 -3.98 -0.71 0.17
N GLY A 117 -4.32 -0.69 -1.12
CA GLY A 117 -4.85 0.51 -1.77
C GLY A 117 -3.76 1.54 -2.11
N THR A 118 -2.52 1.05 -2.25
CA THR A 118 -1.25 1.79 -2.27
C THR A 118 -1.16 2.91 -3.29
N PHE A 119 -1.91 2.86 -4.39
CA PHE A 119 -1.72 3.84 -5.46
C PHE A 119 -2.11 5.25 -5.06
N ASN A 120 -3.09 5.40 -4.15
CA ASN A 120 -3.42 6.70 -3.57
C ASN A 120 -2.26 7.20 -2.69
N ASP A 121 -1.63 6.31 -1.92
CA ASP A 121 -0.51 6.67 -1.06
C ASP A 121 0.74 7.06 -1.88
N ILE A 122 1.00 6.32 -2.95
CA ILE A 122 2.14 6.57 -3.84
C ILE A 122 1.94 7.88 -4.60
N GLU A 123 0.72 8.19 -5.04
CA GLU A 123 0.39 9.49 -5.62
C GLU A 123 0.59 10.62 -4.60
N ARG A 124 0.09 10.46 -3.36
CA ARG A 124 0.29 11.44 -2.28
C ARG A 124 1.76 11.70 -1.98
N LEU A 125 2.58 10.63 -1.91
CA LEU A 125 4.02 10.73 -1.69
C LEU A 125 4.72 11.47 -2.83
N TYR A 126 4.35 11.16 -4.08
CA TYR A 126 4.88 11.84 -5.26
C TYR A 126 4.54 13.33 -5.26
N GLU A 127 3.29 13.69 -5.00
CA GLU A 127 2.82 15.07 -4.89
C GLU A 127 3.53 15.82 -3.74
N SER A 128 3.91 15.10 -2.68
CA SER A 128 4.64 15.63 -1.53
C SER A 128 6.17 15.69 -1.72
N GLY A 129 6.66 15.43 -2.94
CA GLY A 129 8.07 15.58 -3.31
C GLY A 129 8.93 14.32 -3.23
N VAL A 130 8.34 13.14 -3.00
CA VAL A 130 9.09 11.88 -3.02
C VAL A 130 9.44 11.50 -4.46
N VAL A 131 10.72 11.23 -4.71
CA VAL A 131 11.21 10.68 -5.97
C VAL A 131 10.95 9.18 -5.99
N LEU A 132 10.08 8.77 -6.91
CA LEU A 132 9.65 7.40 -7.05
C LEU A 132 10.51 6.63 -8.08
N PRO A 133 10.91 5.37 -7.79
CA PRO A 133 11.61 4.54 -8.76
C PRO A 133 10.70 4.19 -9.95
N ASP A 134 11.22 4.46 -11.15
CA ASP A 134 10.55 4.15 -12.41
C ASP A 134 10.76 2.67 -12.81
N ARG A 135 10.25 1.75 -11.99
CA ARG A 135 10.41 0.28 -12.12
C ARG A 135 9.10 -0.46 -11.83
N ASP A 136 8.96 -1.69 -12.36
CA ASP A 136 7.83 -2.59 -12.06
C ASP A 136 7.97 -3.22 -10.66
N ILE A 137 7.84 -2.42 -9.61
CA ILE A 137 8.07 -2.83 -8.21
C ILE A 137 6.90 -2.56 -7.27
N TYR A 138 5.82 -1.92 -7.73
CA TYR A 138 4.68 -1.58 -6.88
C TYR A 138 3.65 -2.72 -6.88
N LEU A 139 3.21 -3.16 -5.71
CA LEU A 139 2.23 -4.23 -5.52
C LEU A 139 1.12 -3.77 -4.57
N ASP A 140 -0.10 -3.69 -5.09
CA ASP A 140 -1.28 -3.35 -4.31
C ASP A 140 -2.01 -4.62 -3.85
N LEU A 141 -2.04 -4.84 -2.53
CA LEU A 141 -2.68 -6.02 -1.94
C LEU A 141 -4.21 -5.97 -2.01
N ALA A 142 -4.84 -4.79 -2.10
CA ALA A 142 -6.28 -4.69 -2.28
C ALA A 142 -6.69 -5.25 -3.65
N GLU A 143 -5.92 -4.95 -4.71
CA GLU A 143 -6.10 -5.56 -6.03
C GLU A 143 -5.84 -7.08 -5.97
N ALA A 144 -4.75 -7.50 -5.32
CA ALA A 144 -4.39 -8.92 -5.22
C ALA A 144 -5.45 -9.76 -4.50
N PHE A 145 -5.99 -9.24 -3.40
CA PHE A 145 -7.03 -9.89 -2.60
C PHE A 145 -8.39 -9.88 -3.28
N SER A 146 -8.70 -8.85 -4.09
CA SER A 146 -10.01 -8.71 -4.73
C SER A 146 -10.42 -9.89 -5.62
N LEU A 147 -9.44 -10.73 -6.00
CA LEU A 147 -9.60 -11.90 -6.86
C LEU A 147 -9.56 -13.24 -6.12
N ILE A 148 -9.46 -13.25 -4.79
CA ILE A 148 -9.27 -14.48 -4.00
C ILE A 148 -10.40 -15.51 -4.16
N HIS A 149 -11.62 -15.06 -4.48
CA HIS A 149 -12.78 -15.91 -4.76
C HIS A 149 -13.19 -15.90 -6.23
N TYR A 150 -12.37 -15.32 -7.11
CA TYR A 150 -12.74 -15.10 -8.52
C TYR A 150 -12.85 -16.42 -9.29
N ARG A 151 -12.09 -17.46 -8.91
CA ARG A 151 -12.15 -18.75 -9.62
C ARG A 151 -13.51 -19.41 -9.45
N GLU A 152 -14.09 -19.30 -8.26
CA GLU A 152 -15.36 -19.89 -7.84
C GLU A 152 -16.54 -18.99 -8.23
N THR A 153 -16.48 -17.70 -7.90
CA THR A 153 -17.63 -16.79 -7.98
C THR A 153 -17.68 -15.99 -9.28
N LYS A 154 -16.56 -15.88 -10.01
CA LYS A 154 -16.37 -14.93 -11.12
C LYS A 154 -16.60 -13.45 -10.73
N THR A 155 -16.55 -13.14 -9.44
CA THR A 155 -16.75 -11.79 -8.89
C THR A 155 -15.44 -11.19 -8.39
N ILE A 156 -15.31 -9.89 -8.55
CA ILE A 156 -14.22 -9.10 -7.96
C ILE A 156 -14.80 -8.31 -6.80
N THR A 157 -14.17 -8.41 -5.63
CA THR A 157 -14.64 -7.74 -4.43
C THR A 157 -13.49 -7.05 -3.74
N TYR A 158 -13.44 -5.72 -3.82
CA TYR A 158 -12.52 -4.92 -3.01
C TYR A 158 -13.03 -4.86 -1.58
N THR A 159 -12.13 -5.05 -0.61
CA THR A 159 -12.46 -5.04 0.82
C THR A 159 -11.48 -4.13 1.56
N LYS A 160 -11.86 -3.65 2.75
CA LYS A 160 -10.94 -2.89 3.63
C LYS A 160 -9.84 -3.81 4.17
N LEU A 161 -8.67 -3.24 4.48
CA LEU A 161 -7.51 -3.96 5.04
C LEU A 161 -7.91 -4.84 6.22
N ARG A 162 -8.66 -4.30 7.19
CA ARG A 162 -9.17 -5.06 8.36
C ARG A 162 -9.88 -6.37 8.00
N ASN A 163 -10.61 -6.41 6.88
CA ASN A 163 -11.33 -7.61 6.46
C ASN A 163 -10.36 -8.62 5.82
N CYS A 164 -9.40 -8.15 5.04
CA CYS A 164 -8.31 -8.98 4.51
C CYS A 164 -7.45 -9.55 5.65
N ALA A 165 -7.10 -8.72 6.62
CA ALA A 165 -6.35 -9.09 7.82
C ALA A 165 -7.10 -10.16 8.62
N ALA A 166 -8.40 -9.94 8.89
CA ALA A 166 -9.25 -10.92 9.55
C ALA A 166 -9.37 -12.23 8.75
N TYR A 167 -9.47 -12.16 7.42
CA TYR A 167 -9.52 -13.34 6.55
C TYR A 167 -8.28 -14.24 6.74
N TYR A 168 -7.10 -13.63 6.86
CA TYR A 168 -5.84 -14.34 7.06
C TYR A 168 -5.49 -14.60 8.53
N GLY A 169 -6.36 -14.23 9.47
CA GLY A 169 -6.18 -14.48 10.90
C GLY A 169 -5.24 -13.51 11.61
N TYR A 170 -5.07 -12.29 11.09
CA TYR A 170 -4.34 -11.23 11.80
C TYR A 170 -5.16 -10.75 13.00
N ASP A 171 -4.55 -10.77 14.18
CA ASP A 171 -5.12 -10.26 15.43
C ASP A 171 -4.51 -8.88 15.74
N SER A 172 -5.21 -7.82 15.35
CA SER A 172 -4.77 -6.46 15.63
C SER A 172 -4.88 -6.19 17.14
N ARG A 173 -3.75 -6.26 17.85
CA ARG A 173 -3.68 -5.85 19.26
C ARG A 173 -3.72 -4.32 19.45
N ARG A 174 -3.79 -3.56 18.35
CA ARG A 174 -3.75 -2.10 18.27
C ARG A 174 -4.95 -1.56 17.46
N SER A 175 -5.14 -0.25 17.52
CA SER A 175 -6.22 0.43 16.79
C SER A 175 -5.94 0.44 15.28
N TRP A 176 -6.98 0.21 14.48
CA TRP A 176 -6.98 0.51 13.05
C TRP A 176 -6.87 2.02 12.84
N HIS A 177 -6.45 2.43 11.63
CA HIS A 177 -6.21 3.84 11.29
C HIS A 177 -5.08 4.47 12.11
N ASP A 178 -4.09 3.63 12.43
CA ASP A 178 -2.75 4.02 12.84
C ASP A 178 -1.81 3.45 11.79
N SER A 179 -1.05 4.32 11.12
CA SER A 179 -0.25 3.92 9.95
C SER A 179 0.75 2.79 10.27
N LEU A 180 1.26 2.71 11.50
CA LEU A 180 2.15 1.62 11.89
C LEU A 180 1.42 0.28 11.97
N THR A 181 0.24 0.27 12.59
CA THR A 181 -0.62 -0.92 12.70
C THR A 181 -1.08 -1.40 11.33
N ASP A 182 -1.46 -0.47 10.45
CA ASP A 182 -1.93 -0.80 9.10
C ASP A 182 -0.78 -1.24 8.18
N THR A 183 0.43 -0.71 8.37
CA THR A 183 1.65 -1.22 7.73
C THR A 183 1.97 -2.65 8.16
N ASP A 184 1.89 -2.95 9.46
CA ASP A 184 2.13 -4.30 10.00
C ASP A 184 1.09 -5.31 9.49
N ALA A 185 -0.20 -4.95 9.54
CA ALA A 185 -1.28 -5.77 9.02
C ALA A 185 -1.14 -6.03 7.51
N THR A 186 -0.70 -5.02 6.76
CA THR A 186 -0.40 -5.12 5.33
C THR A 186 0.74 -6.09 5.08
N LEU A 187 1.85 -6.00 5.83
CA LEU A 187 2.98 -6.91 5.73
C LEU A 187 2.58 -8.35 6.05
N PHE A 188 1.78 -8.55 7.11
CA PHE A 188 1.23 -9.85 7.45
C PHE A 188 0.39 -10.41 6.29
N CYS A 189 -0.54 -9.62 5.76
CA CYS A 189 -1.37 -10.02 4.62
C CYS A 189 -0.53 -10.35 3.39
N PHE A 190 0.53 -9.60 3.12
CA PHE A 190 1.45 -9.86 2.00
C PHE A 190 2.07 -11.25 2.11
N HIS A 191 2.62 -11.61 3.28
CA HIS A 191 3.22 -12.93 3.51
C HIS A 191 2.20 -14.05 3.33
N GLN A 192 0.99 -13.88 3.84
CA GLN A 192 -0.09 -14.87 3.70
C GLN A 192 -0.54 -15.00 2.23
N MET A 193 -0.67 -13.89 1.51
CA MET A 193 -1.00 -13.90 0.09
C MET A 193 0.12 -14.45 -0.79
N LEU A 194 1.39 -14.34 -0.38
CA LEU A 194 2.51 -14.93 -1.11
C LEU A 194 2.38 -16.46 -1.16
N GLU A 195 1.82 -17.07 -0.11
CA GLU A 195 1.55 -18.50 0.00
C GLU A 195 0.14 -18.92 -0.48
N ASP A 196 -0.79 -17.98 -0.66
CA ASP A 196 -2.14 -18.26 -1.15
C ASP A 196 -2.27 -18.07 -2.67
N ASP A 197 -2.22 -19.16 -3.46
CA ASP A 197 -2.34 -19.15 -4.92
C ASP A 197 -3.63 -18.51 -5.49
N ARG A 198 -4.64 -18.28 -4.65
CA ARG A 198 -5.86 -17.56 -5.04
C ARG A 198 -5.66 -16.05 -5.09
N ALA A 199 -4.76 -15.52 -4.26
CA ALA A 199 -4.35 -14.12 -4.33
C ALA A 199 -3.50 -13.88 -5.59
N ILE A 200 -3.85 -12.87 -6.38
CA ILE A 200 -3.27 -12.66 -7.71
C ILE A 200 -2.32 -11.46 -7.67
N PHE A 201 -1.00 -11.73 -7.66
CA PHE A 201 0.00 -10.66 -7.64
C PHE A 201 0.20 -10.07 -9.03
N LYS A 202 0.28 -8.74 -9.06
CA LYS A 202 0.54 -7.94 -10.25
C LYS A 202 1.42 -6.78 -9.84
N LYS A 203 2.64 -6.75 -10.38
CA LYS A 203 3.52 -5.59 -10.23
C LYS A 203 3.12 -4.50 -11.21
N ARG A 204 3.24 -3.25 -10.78
CA ARG A 204 3.03 -2.06 -11.60
C ARG A 204 4.25 -1.15 -11.54
N ARG A 205 4.26 -0.17 -12.43
CA ARG A 205 5.22 0.91 -12.54
C ARG A 205 4.50 2.25 -12.33
N TYR A 206 5.19 3.22 -11.74
CA TYR A 206 4.67 4.58 -11.56
C TYR A 206 5.61 5.59 -12.26
N PRO A 207 5.08 6.61 -12.97
CA PRO A 207 3.67 6.86 -13.26
C PRO A 207 3.18 6.06 -14.49
N GLN A 208 2.32 5.07 -14.27
CA GLN A 208 1.45 4.50 -15.33
C GLN A 208 -0.01 4.41 -14.86
N LEU A 209 -0.48 5.42 -14.11
CA LEU A 209 -1.88 5.54 -13.67
C LEU A 209 -2.79 6.27 -14.69
N CYS A 210 -2.50 6.15 -15.97
CA CYS A 210 -3.42 6.55 -17.04
C CYS A 210 -3.37 5.51 -18.18
N GLY A 211 -4.26 4.52 -18.12
CA GLY A 211 -4.44 3.49 -19.14
C GLY A 211 -5.61 2.53 -18.89
#